data_AF-A0A239BGY7-F1
#
_entry.id   AF-A0A239BGY7-F1
#
_cell.length_a   1.000
_cell.length_b   1.000
_cell.length_c   1.000
_cell.angle_alpha   90.00
_cell.angle_beta   90.00
_cell.angle_gamma   90.00
#
_symmetry.space_group_name_H-M   'P 1'
#
loop_
_entity.id
_entity.type
_entity.pdbx_description
1 polymer ?
#
loop_
_entity_poly.entity_id
_entity_poly.type
_entity_poly.pdbx_seq_one_letter_code
_entity_poly.pdbx_strand_id
1 'polypeptide(L)'
;MTTEKERILTDAPTGSDTDHLLPIIDFLKAQGNTPATGDQFYYNRDGYGVYGFAQPLDVAALRARFDFPPSIHLTATSVQDTRHFVCITQDSGPQPVRRLSFEEQAP
;
A
#
# COMPACT_ATOMS: atom_id res chain seq x y z
N MET A 1 -15.70 19.87 16.19
CA MET A 1 -14.46 20.11 15.42
C MET A 1 -14.56 19.24 14.19
N THR A 2 -14.88 19.83 13.04
CA THR A 2 -14.93 19.12 11.76
C THR A 2 -13.50 18.80 11.35
N THR A 3 -13.07 17.56 11.55
CA THR A 3 -11.80 17.08 11.03
C THR A 3 -11.94 17.03 9.51
N GLU A 4 -11.54 18.11 8.82
CA GLU A 4 -11.48 18.11 7.37
C GLU A 4 -10.49 17.03 6.94
N LYS A 5 -10.99 16.07 6.15
CA LYS A 5 -10.16 15.02 5.59
C LYS A 5 -9.34 15.60 4.45
N GLU A 6 -8.08 15.22 4.37
CA GLU A 6 -7.24 15.60 3.25
C GLU A 6 -7.67 14.80 2.01
N ARG A 7 -8.02 15.50 0.93
CA ARG A 7 -8.50 14.85 -0.28
C ARG A 7 -7.31 14.36 -1.10
N ILE A 8 -7.28 13.06 -1.37
CA ILE A 8 -6.32 12.47 -2.29
C ILE A 8 -6.78 12.78 -3.72
N LEU A 9 -5.88 13.39 -4.50
CA LEU A 9 -6.14 13.66 -5.91
C LEU A 9 -6.11 12.35 -6.69
N THR A 10 -6.92 12.27 -7.75
CA THR A 10 -6.91 11.11 -8.64
C THR A 10 -5.64 11.06 -9.49
N ASP A 11 -5.08 12.21 -9.85
CA ASP A 11 -3.90 12.34 -10.68
C ASP A 11 -2.98 13.39 -10.05
N ALA A 12 -1.66 13.19 -10.13
CA ALA A 12 -0.72 14.20 -9.67
C ALA A 12 -0.62 15.36 -10.67
N PRO A 13 -0.48 16.62 -10.20
CA PRO A 13 -0.31 17.78 -11.08
C PRO A 13 1.00 17.74 -11.88
N THR A 14 1.97 16.91 -11.46
CA THR A 14 3.24 16.68 -12.13
C THR A 14 3.13 15.70 -13.31
N GLY A 15 1.98 15.00 -13.46
CA GLY A 15 1.78 13.95 -14.47
C GLY A 15 2.38 12.59 -14.08
N SER A 16 2.92 12.47 -12.88
CA SER A 16 3.49 11.23 -12.34
C SER A 16 2.40 10.36 -11.72
N ASP A 17 2.37 9.08 -12.10
CA ASP A 17 1.32 8.12 -11.74
C ASP A 17 1.28 7.71 -10.25
N THR A 18 2.23 8.18 -9.44
CA THR A 18 2.35 7.79 -8.02
C THR A 18 2.46 8.97 -7.07
N ASP A 19 2.67 10.19 -7.58
CA ASP A 19 2.91 11.39 -6.76
C ASP A 19 1.70 11.75 -5.89
N HIS A 20 0.48 11.49 -6.36
CA HIS A 20 -0.75 11.73 -5.58
C HIS A 20 -0.88 10.80 -4.36
N LEU A 21 -0.11 9.72 -4.32
CA LEU A 21 -0.05 8.78 -3.18
C LEU A 21 1.03 9.14 -2.16
N LEU A 22 1.92 10.09 -2.45
CA LEU A 22 2.95 10.54 -1.52
C LEU A 22 2.40 10.99 -0.15
N PRO A 23 1.26 11.70 -0.05
CA PRO A 23 0.69 12.06 1.26
C PRO A 23 0.34 10.84 2.12
N ILE A 24 -0.13 9.76 1.49
CA ILE A 24 -0.45 8.50 2.18
C ILE A 24 0.84 7.84 2.68
N ILE A 25 1.87 7.79 1.82
CA ILE A 25 3.17 7.20 2.15
C ILE A 25 3.83 7.98 3.29
N ASP A 26 3.86 9.31 3.21
CA ASP A 26 4.43 10.18 4.24
C ASP A 26 3.69 10.03 5.57
N PHE A 27 2.35 9.98 5.54
CA PHE A 27 1.55 9.73 6.73
C PHE A 27 1.87 8.38 7.39
N LEU A 28 1.97 7.31 6.59
CA LEU A 28 2.35 5.99 7.11
C LEU A 28 3.77 6.02 7.69
N LYS A 29 4.72 6.70 7.04
CA LYS A 29 6.08 6.89 7.56
C LYS A 29 6.10 7.68 8.87
N ALA A 30 5.29 8.73 8.98
CA ALA A 30 5.15 9.53 10.19
C ALA A 30 4.53 8.75 11.36
N GLN A 31 3.69 7.75 11.07
CA GLN A 31 3.20 6.79 12.08
C GLN A 31 4.26 5.75 12.50
N GLY A 32 5.45 5.77 11.88
CA GLY A 32 6.53 4.84 12.16
C GLY A 32 6.54 3.60 11.26
N ASN A 33 5.74 3.56 10.19
CA ASN A 33 5.82 2.47 9.21
C ASN A 33 7.05 2.65 8.34
N THR A 34 7.86 1.59 8.23
CA THR A 34 9.08 1.59 7.43
C THR A 34 8.87 0.86 6.10
N PRO A 35 9.37 1.40 4.97
CA PRO A 35 9.31 0.69 3.70
C PRO A 35 10.11 -0.62 3.76
N ALA A 36 9.53 -1.71 3.26
CA ALA A 36 10.12 -3.06 3.34
C ALA A 36 11.24 -3.27 2.30
N THR A 37 10.99 -2.85 1.05
CA THR A 37 11.87 -3.10 -0.11
C THR A 37 12.57 -1.84 -0.64
N GLY A 38 12.36 -0.70 0.02
CA GLY A 38 12.91 0.61 -0.34
C GLY A 38 11.84 1.69 -0.43
N ASP A 39 12.25 2.96 -0.40
CA ASP A 39 11.35 4.13 -0.44
C ASP A 39 10.88 4.45 -1.87
N GLN A 40 10.45 3.44 -2.63
CA GLN A 40 10.05 3.56 -4.03
C GLN A 40 9.04 2.48 -4.43
N PHE A 41 8.24 2.75 -5.45
CA PHE A 41 7.37 1.74 -6.07
C PHE A 41 8.18 0.74 -6.88
N TYR A 42 7.91 -0.54 -6.68
CA TYR A 42 8.45 -1.63 -7.49
C TYR A 42 7.41 -2.06 -8.53
N TYR A 43 7.78 -2.05 -9.80
CA TYR A 43 6.89 -2.45 -10.88
C TYR A 43 7.16 -3.90 -11.30
N ASN A 44 6.10 -4.70 -11.37
CA ASN A 44 6.21 -6.05 -11.94
C ASN A 44 6.22 -6.01 -13.49
N ARG A 45 6.36 -7.17 -14.11
CA ARG A 45 6.38 -7.31 -15.58
C ARG A 45 5.09 -6.83 -16.26
N ASP A 46 3.97 -6.88 -15.55
CA ASP A 46 2.67 -6.44 -16.02
C ASP A 46 2.45 -4.92 -15.87
N GLY A 47 3.44 -4.19 -15.37
CA GLY A 47 3.37 -2.75 -15.11
C GLY A 47 2.63 -2.39 -13.83
N TYR A 48 2.31 -3.36 -12.97
CA TYR A 48 1.67 -3.13 -11.68
C TYR A 48 2.71 -2.71 -10.64
N GLY A 49 2.55 -1.50 -10.10
CA GLY A 49 3.43 -0.92 -9.09
C GLY A 49 3.03 -1.32 -7.68
N VAL A 50 4.00 -1.70 -6.85
CA VAL A 50 3.78 -2.08 -5.46
C VAL A 50 4.71 -1.28 -4.56
N TYR A 51 4.13 -0.63 -3.56
CA TYR A 51 4.85 -0.01 -2.46
C TYR A 51 4.61 -0.83 -1.19
N GLY A 52 5.68 -1.45 -0.68
CA GLY A 52 5.62 -2.35 0.47
C GLY A 52 6.04 -1.67 1.77
N PHE A 53 5.22 -1.76 2.82
CA PHE A 53 5.61 -1.42 4.19
C PHE A 53 5.87 -2.69 5.01
N ALA A 54 6.87 -2.67 5.89
CA ALA A 54 7.18 -3.83 6.74
C ALA A 54 6.09 -4.06 7.82
N GLN A 55 5.40 -3.00 8.19
CA GLN A 55 4.32 -2.99 9.19
C GLN A 55 2.93 -3.03 8.51
N PRO A 56 1.91 -3.55 9.22
CA PRO A 56 0.52 -3.49 8.75
C PRO A 56 0.04 -2.05 8.62
N LEU A 57 -0.67 -1.74 7.54
CA LEU A 57 -1.23 -0.41 7.33
C LEU A 57 -2.38 -0.15 8.30
N ASP A 58 -2.37 1.02 8.94
CA ASP A 58 -3.52 1.48 9.72
C ASP A 58 -4.59 2.08 8.80
N VAL A 59 -5.37 1.19 8.18
CA VAL A 59 -6.46 1.55 7.26
C VAL A 59 -7.52 2.42 7.95
N ALA A 60 -7.72 2.25 9.26
CA ALA A 60 -8.67 3.05 10.03
C ALA A 60 -8.19 4.50 10.14
N ALA A 61 -6.90 4.71 10.45
CA ALA A 61 -6.29 6.03 10.45
C ALA A 61 -6.30 6.67 9.06
N LEU A 62 -6.00 5.90 8.01
CA LEU A 62 -6.06 6.39 6.63
C LEU A 62 -7.47 6.86 6.25
N ARG A 63 -8.51 6.08 6.57
CA ARG A 63 -9.91 6.43 6.29
C ARG A 63 -10.42 7.61 7.12
N ALA A 64 -9.83 7.83 8.30
CA ALA A 64 -10.14 8.97 9.16
C ALA A 64 -9.44 10.26 8.68
N ARG A 65 -8.22 10.14 8.15
CA ARG A 65 -7.38 11.27 7.74
C ARG A 65 -7.62 11.72 6.30
N PHE A 66 -7.88 10.78 5.39
CA PHE A 66 -7.94 11.03 3.96
C PHE A 66 -9.32 10.76 3.37
N ASP A 67 -9.65 11.52 2.33
CA ASP A 67 -10.80 11.29 1.44
C ASP A 67 -10.31 10.69 0.12
N PHE A 68 -10.77 9.48 -0.19
CA PHE A 68 -10.29 8.71 -1.34
C PHE A 68 -11.22 8.85 -2.54
N PRO A 69 -10.68 9.11 -3.75
CA PRO A 69 -11.47 9.10 -4.96
C PRO A 69 -11.95 7.68 -5.30
N PRO A 70 -12.99 7.53 -6.14
CA PRO A 70 -13.55 6.21 -6.48
C PRO A 70 -12.58 5.28 -7.21
N SER A 71 -11.47 5.80 -7.74
CA SER A 71 -10.39 5.02 -8.37
C SER A 71 -9.45 4.35 -7.35
N ILE A 72 -9.42 4.88 -6.12
CA ILE A 72 -8.56 4.37 -5.03
C ILE A 72 -9.44 3.59 -4.05
N HIS A 73 -9.17 2.30 -3.97
CA HIS A 73 -9.89 1.37 -3.11
C HIS A 73 -9.05 1.06 -1.87
N LEU A 74 -9.61 1.35 -0.70
CA LEU A 74 -9.06 0.85 0.57
C LEU A 74 -9.61 -0.53 0.83
N THR A 75 -8.71 -1.50 0.96
CA THR A 75 -9.00 -2.83 1.46
C THR A 75 -8.61 -2.92 2.94
N ALA A 76 -8.85 -4.06 3.59
CA ALA A 76 -8.49 -4.27 4.98
C ALA A 76 -6.97 -4.21 5.25
N THR A 77 -6.13 -4.36 4.22
CA THR A 77 -4.67 -4.47 4.36
C THR A 77 -3.89 -3.66 3.33
N SER A 78 -4.57 -3.02 2.37
CA SER A 78 -3.91 -2.32 1.27
C SER A 78 -4.72 -1.14 0.74
N VAL A 79 -4.02 -0.24 0.05
CA VAL A 79 -4.58 0.85 -0.74
C VAL A 79 -4.28 0.54 -2.19
N GLN A 80 -5.31 0.31 -3.00
CA GLN A 80 -5.19 -0.02 -4.42
C GLN A 80 -5.66 1.15 -5.27
N ASP A 81 -4.82 1.56 -6.21
CA ASP A 81 -5.19 2.50 -7.26
C ASP A 81 -5.39 1.75 -8.58
N THR A 82 -6.64 1.67 -9.00
CA THR A 82 -7.03 0.96 -10.22
C THR A 82 -6.78 1.75 -11.49
N ARG A 83 -6.62 3.08 -11.39
CA ARG A 83 -6.36 3.96 -12.53
C ARG A 83 -4.89 3.91 -12.92
N HIS A 84 -4.01 3.97 -11.93
CA HIS A 84 -2.56 3.98 -12.13
C HIS A 84 -1.92 2.59 -11.99
N PHE A 85 -2.72 1.55 -11.74
CA PHE A 85 -2.25 0.17 -11.55
C PHE A 85 -1.17 0.06 -10.46
N VAL A 86 -1.37 0.76 -9.35
CA VAL A 86 -0.42 0.74 -8.22
C VAL A 86 -1.10 0.36 -6.90
N CYS A 87 -0.33 -0.14 -5.96
CA CYS A 87 -0.84 -0.61 -4.68
C CYS A 87 0.16 -0.38 -3.54
N ILE A 88 -0.34 0.13 -2.42
CA ILE A 88 0.39 0.22 -1.16
C ILE A 88 -0.12 -0.89 -0.25
N THR A 89 0.77 -1.77 0.21
CA THR A 89 0.40 -2.91 1.05
C THR A 89 1.49 -3.20 2.06
N GLN A 90 1.14 -4.02 3.07
CA GLN A 90 2.16 -4.64 3.88
C GLN A 90 2.93 -5.65 3.00
N ASP A 91 4.23 -5.49 2.94
CA ASP A 91 5.17 -6.44 2.35
C ASP A 91 6.04 -6.99 3.49
N SER A 92 5.76 -8.22 3.88
CA SER A 92 6.52 -8.92 4.93
C SER A 92 7.84 -9.50 4.38
N GLY A 93 8.35 -8.97 3.26
CA GLY A 93 9.40 -9.58 2.46
C GLY A 93 8.93 -10.84 1.72
N PRO A 94 9.85 -11.59 1.06
CA PRO A 94 9.52 -12.90 0.53
C PRO A 94 8.99 -13.74 1.70
N GLN A 95 7.70 -14.11 1.64
CA GLN A 95 7.15 -15.09 2.57
C GLN A 95 8.15 -16.24 2.63
N PRO A 96 8.57 -16.71 3.83
CA PRO A 96 9.30 -17.96 3.88
C PRO A 96 8.38 -18.96 3.18
N VAL A 97 8.85 -19.50 2.05
CA VAL A 97 8.18 -20.60 1.38
C VAL A 97 7.79 -21.55 2.50
N ARG A 98 6.48 -21.69 2.73
CA ARG A 98 5.97 -22.71 3.64
C ARG A 98 6.60 -23.98 3.09
N ARG A 99 7.66 -24.48 3.72
CA ARG A 99 8.10 -25.85 3.50
C ARG A 99 6.84 -26.62 3.82
N LEU A 100 6.19 -27.16 2.78
CA LEU A 100 5.22 -28.21 2.98
C LEU A 100 5.98 -29.27 3.76
N SER A 101 5.77 -29.32 5.08
CA SER A 101 6.06 -30.51 5.84
C SER A 101 5.08 -31.55 5.30
N PHE A 102 5.53 -32.31 4.30
CA PHE A 102 4.97 -33.61 4.04
C PHE A 102 5.30 -34.44 5.28
N GLU A 103 4.38 -34.44 6.24
CA GLU A 103 4.33 -35.50 7.23
C GLU A 103 3.97 -36.76 6.46
N GLU A 104 5.00 -37.49 6.03
CA GLU A 104 4.85 -38.86 5.54
C GLU A 104 4.20 -39.67 6.66
N GLN A 105 2.88 -39.85 6.56
CA GLN A 105 2.20 -40.95 7.21
C GLN A 105 2.74 -42.23 6.57
N ALA A 106 3.79 -42.79 7.16
CA ALA A 106 4.21 -44.15 6.87
C ALA A 106 3.32 -45.15 7.65
N PRO A 107 2.95 -46.29 7.03
CA PRO A 107 2.06 -47.30 7.59
C PRO A 107 2.67 -48.10 8.74
#